data_AF-A0A9X9IL31-F1
#
_entry.id   AF-A0A9X9IL31-F1
#
_cell.length_a   1.000
_cell.length_b   1.000
_cell.length_c   1.000
_cell.angle_alpha   90.00
_cell.angle_beta   90.00
_cell.angle_gamma   90.00
#
_symmetry.space_group_name_H-M   'P 1'
#
loop_
_entity.id
_entity.type
_entity.pdbx_description
1 polymer ?
#
loop_
_entity_poly.entity_id
_entity_poly.type
_entity_poly.pdbx_seq_one_letter_code
_entity_poly.pdbx_strand_id
1 'polypeptide(L)'
;MKQPKTNPDSLIENYLPADYYDSFSKESHNKNVISIDEFADIAFNQLPSSIILLLIVRNSLIKPFGLDTNRRVTDMECEKSQHKIVFGMSDKHLTFTYPFDVRIK
;
A
#
# COMPACT_ATOMS: atom_id res chain seq x y z
N MET A 1 25.23 0.45 -15.78
CA MET A 1 24.29 -0.66 -16.04
C MET A 1 23.28 -0.19 -17.08
N LYS A 2 22.91 -1.07 -18.03
CA LYS A 2 21.95 -0.79 -19.10
C LYS A 2 20.56 -0.56 -18.47
N GLN A 3 19.83 0.46 -18.93
CA GLN A 3 18.49 0.75 -18.42
C GLN A 3 17.51 -0.40 -18.75
N PRO A 4 16.61 -0.79 -17.83
CA PRO A 4 15.44 -1.54 -18.24
C PRO A 4 14.53 -0.61 -19.05
N LYS A 5 14.16 -1.06 -20.24
CA LYS A 5 12.96 -0.57 -20.93
C LYS A 5 11.79 -1.30 -20.28
N THR A 6 10.83 -0.60 -19.70
CA THR A 6 9.58 -1.25 -19.29
C THR A 6 8.36 -0.37 -19.53
N ASN A 7 7.28 -1.07 -19.81
CA ASN A 7 6.20 -0.69 -20.72
C ASN A 7 5.04 -1.67 -20.49
N PRO A 8 3.80 -1.27 -20.78
CA PRO A 8 3.15 0.00 -20.45
C PRO A 8 2.04 -0.18 -19.40
N ASP A 9 1.71 -1.43 -19.03
CA ASP A 9 0.50 -1.80 -18.27
C ASP A 9 0.83 -2.32 -16.87
N SER A 10 1.95 -1.87 -16.31
CA SER A 10 2.44 -2.35 -15.02
C SER A 10 1.40 -2.20 -13.89
N LEU A 11 1.46 -3.13 -12.91
CA LEU A 11 0.84 -3.02 -11.58
C LEU A 11 1.92 -3.16 -10.47
N ILE A 12 2.88 -2.26 -10.58
CA ILE A 12 4.15 -1.98 -9.90
C ILE A 12 5.23 -2.93 -10.33
N GLU A 13 5.72 -2.66 -11.54
CA GLU A 13 6.09 -3.59 -12.63
C GLU A 13 6.34 -5.03 -12.15
N ASN A 14 5.24 -5.60 -11.67
CA ASN A 14 5.00 -6.90 -11.05
C ASN A 14 6.02 -7.39 -9.98
N TYR A 15 6.42 -6.43 -9.13
CA TYR A 15 6.96 -6.53 -7.76
C TYR A 15 8.46 -6.77 -7.60
N LEU A 16 9.31 -6.22 -8.49
CA LEU A 16 10.69 -6.73 -8.63
C LEU A 16 11.86 -5.72 -8.76
N PRO A 17 13.09 -6.23 -8.46
CA PRO A 17 13.37 -7.47 -7.69
C PRO A 17 13.15 -7.26 -6.19
N ALA A 18 12.58 -8.26 -5.51
CA ALA A 18 12.33 -8.22 -4.08
C ALA A 18 13.17 -9.27 -3.34
N ASP A 19 13.89 -8.84 -2.31
CA ASP A 19 14.68 -9.72 -1.44
C ASP A 19 13.81 -10.46 -0.38
N TYR A 20 12.53 -10.07 -0.26
CA TYR A 20 11.56 -10.65 0.67
C TYR A 20 10.15 -10.62 0.08
N TYR A 21 9.40 -11.71 0.28
CA TYR A 21 7.99 -11.82 -0.12
C TYR A 21 7.14 -12.36 1.03
N ASP A 22 6.02 -11.72 1.29
CA ASP A 22 5.02 -12.14 2.26
C ASP A 22 3.62 -11.81 1.73
N SER A 23 2.64 -12.64 2.08
CA SER A 23 1.28 -12.49 1.59
C SER A 23 0.26 -12.89 2.65
N PHE A 24 -0.78 -12.09 2.78
CA PHE A 24 -1.94 -12.37 3.63
C PHE A 24 -3.21 -12.31 2.78
N SER A 25 -4.12 -13.26 2.99
CA SER A 25 -5.43 -13.23 2.34
C SER A 25 -6.52 -13.55 3.35
N LYS A 26 -7.67 -12.90 3.20
CA LYS A 26 -8.85 -13.15 4.01
C LYS A 26 -10.10 -12.97 3.16
N GLU A 27 -10.96 -13.98 3.18
CA GLU A 27 -12.27 -13.88 2.53
C GLU A 27 -13.23 -13.08 3.42
N SER A 28 -13.97 -12.15 2.82
CA SER A 28 -15.02 -11.38 3.49
C SER A 28 -16.35 -11.69 2.85
N HIS A 29 -17.34 -12.09 3.66
CA HIS A 29 -18.71 -12.27 3.21
C HIS A 29 -19.48 -10.98 3.47
N ASN A 30 -19.52 -10.09 2.48
CA ASN A 30 -20.37 -8.91 2.50
C ASN A 30 -21.56 -9.12 1.57
N LYS A 31 -22.76 -8.69 1.98
CA LYS A 31 -23.96 -8.76 1.15
C LYS A 31 -23.93 -7.75 0.00
N ASN A 32 -23.11 -6.70 0.11
CA ASN A 32 -22.97 -5.65 -0.88
C ASN A 32 -21.62 -5.76 -1.59
N VAL A 33 -21.64 -5.61 -2.92
CA VAL A 33 -20.42 -5.50 -3.74
C VAL A 33 -19.81 -4.13 -3.44
N ILE A 34 -18.60 -4.12 -2.89
CA ILE A 34 -17.81 -2.91 -2.62
C ILE A 34 -16.88 -2.69 -3.82
N SER A 35 -16.78 -1.46 -4.31
CA SER A 35 -15.80 -1.17 -5.38
C SER A 35 -14.38 -1.15 -4.83
N ILE A 36 -13.39 -1.40 -5.68
CA ILE A 36 -11.98 -1.39 -5.28
C ILE A 36 -11.54 -0.02 -4.71
N ASP A 37 -12.08 1.08 -5.24
CA ASP A 37 -11.83 2.44 -4.76
C ASP A 37 -12.48 2.71 -3.40
N GLU A 38 -13.70 2.24 -3.20
CA GLU A 38 -14.41 2.35 -1.92
C GLU A 38 -13.69 1.54 -0.83
N PHE A 39 -13.22 0.33 -1.16
CA PHE A 39 -12.38 -0.45 -0.26
C PHE A 39 -11.12 0.31 0.14
N ALA A 40 -10.41 0.90 -0.85
CA ALA A 40 -9.19 1.65 -0.59
C ALA A 40 -9.44 2.85 0.34
N ASP A 41 -10.53 3.57 0.13
CA ASP A 41 -10.89 4.71 0.96
C ASP A 41 -11.18 4.27 2.41
N ILE A 42 -11.97 3.21 2.59
CA ILE A 42 -12.27 2.67 3.91
C ILE A 42 -10.98 2.18 4.60
N ALA A 43 -10.12 1.45 3.88
CA ALA A 43 -8.93 0.83 4.45
C ALA A 43 -7.83 1.84 4.81
N PHE A 44 -7.63 2.89 4.00
CA PHE A 44 -6.47 3.76 4.12
C PHE A 44 -6.80 5.21 4.53
N ASN A 45 -8.02 5.69 4.28
CA ASN A 45 -8.43 7.05 4.63
C ASN A 45 -9.32 7.11 5.86
N GLN A 46 -10.16 6.09 6.10
CA GLN A 46 -11.12 6.06 7.21
C GLN A 46 -10.58 5.30 8.43
N LEU A 47 -9.50 5.80 9.03
CA LEU A 47 -8.90 5.17 10.21
C LEU A 47 -9.74 5.41 11.48
N PRO A 48 -10.03 4.37 12.28
CA PRO A 48 -10.64 4.54 13.60
C PRO A 48 -9.78 5.39 14.53
N SER A 49 -10.42 6.13 15.46
CA SER A 49 -9.73 7.05 16.39
C SER A 49 -8.63 6.37 17.22
N SER A 50 -8.79 5.10 17.56
CA SER A 50 -7.76 4.33 18.29
C SER A 50 -6.50 4.13 17.46
N ILE A 51 -6.63 3.86 16.16
CA ILE A 51 -5.48 3.74 15.25
C ILE A 51 -4.80 5.10 15.06
N ILE A 52 -5.57 6.18 14.94
CA ILE A 52 -5.03 7.54 14.88
C ILE A 52 -4.20 7.84 16.12
N LEU A 53 -4.70 7.48 17.31
CA LEU A 53 -3.94 7.65 18.57
C LEU A 53 -2.62 6.88 18.54
N LEU A 54 -2.63 5.62 18.09
CA LEU A 54 -1.41 4.82 17.95
C LEU A 54 -0.41 5.46 16.98
N LEU A 55 -0.87 6.03 15.87
CA LEU A 55 0.00 6.75 14.92
C LEU A 55 0.62 8.00 15.56
N ILE A 56 -0.13 8.75 16.38
CA ILE A 56 0.40 9.91 17.13
C ILE A 56 1.48 9.47 18.11
N VAL A 57 1.25 8.37 18.84
CA VAL A 57 2.23 7.80 19.77
C VAL A 57 3.48 7.35 19.02
N ARG A 58 3.33 6.59 17.94
CA ARG A 58 4.43 6.17 17.05
C ARG A 58 5.23 7.38 16.60
N ASN A 59 4.57 8.42 16.11
CA ASN A 59 5.23 9.64 15.62
C ASN A 59 6.03 10.34 16.72
N SER A 60 5.48 10.41 17.94
CA SER A 60 6.18 10.99 19.09
C SER A 60 7.45 10.21 19.45
N LEU A 61 7.42 8.87 19.34
CA LEU A 61 8.57 8.01 19.62
C LEU A 61 9.65 8.10 18.54
N ILE A 62 9.28 8.22 17.27
CA ILE A 62 10.26 8.20 16.16
C ILE A 62 10.83 9.57 15.81
N LYS A 63 10.13 10.66 16.17
CA LYS A 63 10.55 12.04 15.86
C LYS A 63 11.95 12.41 16.34
N PRO A 64 12.42 12.00 17.54
CA PRO A 64 13.79 12.25 17.98
C PRO A 64 14.88 11.63 17.09
N PHE A 65 14.54 10.62 16.28
CA PHE A 65 15.46 9.95 15.36
C PHE A 65 15.52 10.61 13.98
N GLY A 66 14.83 11.74 13.78
CA GLY A 66 14.82 12.46 12.50
C GLY A 66 14.10 11.72 11.37
N LEU A 67 13.24 10.75 11.71
CA LEU A 67 12.44 10.00 10.75
C LEU A 67 11.21 10.81 10.31
N ASP A 68 10.89 10.75 9.01
CA ASP A 68 9.73 11.44 8.46
C ASP A 68 8.42 10.77 8.93
N THR A 69 7.59 11.56 9.64
CA THR A 69 6.33 11.13 10.22
C THR A 69 5.11 11.50 9.37
N ASN A 70 5.28 12.29 8.31
CA ASN A 70 4.18 12.90 7.58
C ASN A 70 3.71 12.08 6.37
N ARG A 71 4.48 11.08 5.97
CA ARG A 71 4.13 10.19 4.85
C ARG A 71 2.94 9.31 5.18
N ARG A 72 1.95 9.33 4.30
CA ARG A 72 0.74 8.51 4.34
C ARG A 72 0.79 7.46 3.23
N VAL A 73 0.02 6.38 3.38
CA VAL A 73 -0.13 5.35 2.34
C VAL A 73 -0.66 5.94 1.03
N THR A 74 -1.49 6.98 1.12
CA THR A 74 -2.01 7.73 -0.04
C THR A 74 -0.95 8.48 -0.83
N ASP A 75 0.23 8.71 -0.23
CA ASP A 75 1.32 9.44 -0.88
C ASP A 75 2.21 8.48 -1.70
N MET A 76 1.92 7.17 -1.68
CA MET A 76 2.63 6.14 -2.43
C MET A 76 2.16 6.08 -3.89
N GLU A 77 3.04 5.61 -4.77
CA GLU A 77 2.66 5.33 -6.16
C GLU A 77 1.58 4.25 -6.16
N CYS A 78 0.50 4.48 -6.89
CA CYS A 78 -0.68 3.62 -6.85
C CYS A 78 -1.08 3.23 -8.27
N GLU A 79 -1.03 1.93 -8.55
CA GLU A 79 -1.48 1.36 -9.82
C GLU A 79 -2.69 0.45 -9.56
N LYS A 80 -3.74 0.62 -10.36
CA LYS A 80 -5.05 0.00 -10.14
C LYS A 80 -5.54 -0.77 -11.36
N SER A 81 -6.23 -1.87 -11.10
CA SER A 81 -7.03 -2.62 -12.06
C SER A 81 -8.39 -2.97 -11.44
N GLN A 82 -9.24 -3.72 -12.15
CA GLN A 82 -10.62 -3.99 -11.74
C GLN A 82 -10.75 -4.55 -10.30
N HIS A 83 -9.81 -5.40 -9.87
CA HIS A 83 -9.87 -6.09 -8.58
C HIS A 83 -8.58 -5.92 -7.76
N LYS A 84 -7.65 -5.12 -8.26
CA LYS A 84 -6.29 -5.06 -7.72
C LYS A 84 -5.85 -3.62 -7.54
N ILE A 85 -5.34 -3.32 -6.36
CA ILE A 85 -4.61 -2.08 -6.10
C ILE A 85 -3.21 -2.48 -5.69
N VAL A 86 -2.25 -1.72 -6.16
CA VAL A 86 -0.88 -1.93 -5.80
C VAL A 86 -0.29 -0.60 -5.36
N PHE A 87 0.41 -0.62 -4.23
CA PHE A 87 1.14 0.54 -3.73
C PHE A 87 2.64 0.31 -3.81
N GLY A 88 3.36 1.31 -4.30
CA GLY A 88 4.80 1.26 -4.55
C GLY A 88 5.46 2.41 -3.85
N MET A 89 6.61 2.12 -3.25
CA MET A 89 7.45 3.15 -2.67
C MET A 89 8.90 2.73 -2.80
N SER A 90 9.69 3.61 -3.39
CA SER A 90 11.14 3.43 -3.44
C SER A 90 11.82 4.59 -2.73
N ASP A 91 12.83 4.29 -1.92
CA ASP A 91 13.78 5.29 -1.44
C ASP A 91 15.23 4.84 -1.70
N LYS A 92 16.20 5.55 -1.10
CA LYS A 92 17.63 5.29 -1.27
C LYS A 92 18.09 3.93 -0.72
N HIS A 93 17.33 3.34 0.18
CA HIS A 93 17.69 2.15 0.95
C HIS A 93 16.80 0.97 0.63
N LEU A 94 15.55 1.21 0.24
CA LEU A 94 14.59 0.13 0.08
C LEU A 94 13.50 0.47 -0.95
N THR A 95 13.20 -0.53 -1.78
CA THR A 95 12.05 -0.54 -2.67
C THR A 95 11.03 -1.52 -2.12
N PHE A 96 9.82 -1.03 -1.90
CA PHE A 96 8.69 -1.80 -1.40
C PHE A 96 7.53 -1.77 -2.37
N THR A 97 6.82 -2.89 -2.41
CA THR A 97 5.60 -2.99 -3.18
C THR A 97 4.56 -3.82 -2.43
N TYR A 98 3.35 -3.28 -2.29
CA TYR A 98 2.24 -3.85 -1.54
C TYR A 98 1.07 -4.16 -2.48
N PRO A 99 0.91 -5.43 -2.92
CA PRO A 99 -0.28 -5.88 -3.64
C PRO A 99 -1.48 -6.00 -2.70
N PHE A 100 -2.61 -5.46 -3.12
CA PHE A 100 -3.94 -5.74 -2.58
C PHE A 100 -4.81 -6.32 -3.68
N ASP A 101 -5.17 -7.61 -3.53
CA ASP A 101 -6.13 -8.30 -4.40
C ASP A 101 -7.46 -8.44 -3.64
N VAL A 102 -8.49 -7.77 -4.13
CA VAL A 102 -9.84 -7.80 -3.55
C VAL A 102 -10.70 -8.70 -4.42
N ARG A 103 -10.88 -9.94 -3.98
CA ARG A 103 -11.77 -10.90 -4.62
C ARG A 103 -13.12 -10.91 -3.90
N ILE A 104 -14.12 -10.33 -4.55
CA ILE A 104 -15.53 -10.39 -4.11
C ILE A 104 -16.16 -11.58 -4.84
N LYS A 105 -16.57 -12.61 -4.08
CA LYS A 105 -17.32 -13.77 -4.57
C LYS A 105 -18.79 -13.60 -4.26
#